data_AF-A0A9Q1GZ17-F1
#
_entry.id   AF-A0A9Q1GZ17-F1
#
_cell.length_a   1.000
_cell.length_b   1.000
_cell.length_c   1.000
_cell.angle_alpha   90.00
_cell.angle_beta   90.00
_cell.angle_gamma   90.00
#
_symmetry.space_group_name_H-M   'P 1'
#
loop_
_entity.id
_entity.type
_entity.pdbx_description
1 polymer ?
#
loop_
_entity_poly.entity_id
_entity_poly.type
_entity_poly.pdbx_seq_one_letter_code
_entity_poly.pdbx_strand_id
1 'polypeptide(L)'
;MEMTILELSLPEQNKESLPNIYTKSKMKRGTLWKVLIKWEEENEDYLFYACSCVQTIWNQLRQWWNQIPIVQNSNQLLRYLKQSKGLGTMKQVTSAIITAIFYHIWSAINHRIFKKQQITTCQTAHLIKDQVRSIILLLNTCSKKFNSYVDSLLN
;
A
#
# COMPACT_ATOMS: atom_id res chain seq x y z
N MET A 1 27.99 2.40 -0.51
CA MET A 1 27.21 1.14 -0.40
C MET A 1 25.79 1.54 -0.07
N GLU A 2 25.02 1.91 -1.10
CA GLU A 2 23.62 2.34 -0.96
C GLU A 2 22.75 1.10 -0.77
N MET A 3 22.41 0.78 0.48
CA MET A 3 21.36 -0.18 0.77
C MET A 3 20.02 0.46 0.45
N THR A 4 19.45 0.05 -0.67
CA THR A 4 18.10 0.45 -1.08
C THR A 4 17.12 -0.19 -0.10
N ILE A 5 16.27 0.62 0.51
CA ILE A 5 15.24 0.26 1.52
C ILE A 5 14.32 -0.90 1.08
N LEU A 6 14.36 -1.28 -0.19
CA LEU A 6 13.64 -2.40 -0.79
C LEU A 6 14.08 -3.78 -0.28
N GLU A 7 15.33 -3.99 0.13
CA GLU A 7 15.81 -5.34 0.50
C GLU A 7 15.43 -5.78 1.93
N LEU A 8 15.13 -4.84 2.82
CA LEU A 8 14.84 -5.15 4.24
C LEU A 8 13.36 -5.46 4.53
N SER A 9 12.48 -5.48 3.52
CA SER A 9 11.03 -5.62 3.71
C SER A 9 10.44 -6.95 3.24
N LEU A 10 11.25 -7.92 2.79
CA LEU A 10 10.74 -9.18 2.27
C LEU A 10 11.28 -10.37 3.07
N PRO A 11 10.41 -11.19 3.73
CA PRO A 11 10.84 -12.51 4.17
C PRO A 11 11.33 -13.30 2.94
N GLU A 12 12.45 -14.02 3.09
CA GLU A 12 13.13 -14.73 2.00
C GLU A 12 12.23 -15.71 1.22
N GLN A 13 11.11 -16.12 1.80
CA GLN A 13 10.11 -16.99 1.19
C GLN A 13 9.19 -16.31 0.15
N ASN A 14 9.38 -15.03 -0.16
CA ASN A 14 8.57 -14.26 -1.12
C ASN A 14 9.38 -13.58 -2.24
N LYS A 15 10.66 -13.94 -2.42
CA LYS A 15 11.51 -13.35 -3.46
C LYS A 15 11.23 -13.89 -4.88
N GLU A 16 10.53 -15.02 -5.01
CA GLU A 16 10.13 -15.60 -6.31
C GLU A 16 8.71 -15.21 -6.78
N SER A 17 7.99 -14.40 -6.02
CA SER A 17 6.57 -14.12 -6.25
C SER A 17 6.25 -12.63 -6.42
N LEU A 18 7.20 -11.83 -6.91
CA LEU A 18 6.86 -10.54 -7.53
C LEU A 18 6.11 -10.84 -8.83
N PRO A 19 4.78 -10.60 -8.93
CA PRO A 19 4.05 -10.97 -10.12
C PRO A 19 4.42 -9.98 -11.22
N ASN A 20 4.95 -10.54 -12.30
CA ASN A 20 4.97 -9.89 -13.60
C ASN A 20 3.56 -9.36 -13.89
N ILE A 21 3.44 -8.04 -14.05
CA ILE A 21 2.20 -7.25 -13.99
C ILE A 21 1.28 -7.48 -15.20
N TYR A 22 1.49 -8.57 -15.95
CA TYR A 22 0.78 -8.86 -17.19
C TYR A 22 0.58 -10.37 -17.36
N THR A 23 -0.48 -10.92 -16.79
CA THR A 23 -1.11 -12.11 -17.38
C THR A 23 -2.63 -12.04 -17.21
N LYS A 24 -3.29 -11.59 -18.29
CA LYS A 24 -4.73 -11.75 -18.51
C LYS A 24 -5.09 -13.23 -18.42
N SER A 25 -5.71 -13.66 -17.32
CA SER A 25 -6.41 -14.95 -17.28
C SER A 25 -7.88 -14.73 -16.93
N LYS A 26 -8.74 -15.04 -17.91
CA LYS A 26 -10.20 -15.09 -17.81
C LYS A 26 -10.59 -16.04 -16.67
N MET A 27 -11.38 -15.60 -15.69
CA MET A 27 -12.00 -16.54 -14.75
C MET A 27 -13.40 -16.13 -14.26
N LYS A 28 -14.30 -17.12 -14.24
CA LYS A 28 -15.75 -16.98 -14.07
C LYS A 28 -16.19 -16.88 -12.59
N ARG A 29 -17.03 -15.86 -12.36
CA ARG A 29 -18.07 -15.59 -11.35
C ARG A 29 -18.30 -16.60 -10.22
N GLY A 30 -18.04 -16.13 -8.99
CA GLY A 30 -18.64 -16.61 -7.73
C GLY A 30 -19.07 -15.42 -6.86
N THR A 31 -20.36 -15.34 -6.58
CA THR A 31 -21.15 -14.32 -5.87
C THR A 31 -20.67 -14.13 -4.41
N LEU A 32 -20.16 -12.96 -4.01
CA LEU A 32 -20.91 -12.02 -3.14
C LEU A 32 -20.25 -10.62 -2.98
N TRP A 33 -19.43 -10.19 -3.93
CA TRP A 33 -18.98 -8.79 -4.01
C TRP A 33 -19.19 -8.32 -5.47
N LYS A 34 -20.45 -8.49 -5.89
CA LYS A 34 -20.98 -8.29 -7.25
C LYS A 34 -21.19 -6.82 -7.64
N VAL A 35 -20.91 -5.85 -6.75
CA VAL A 35 -21.29 -4.44 -6.97
C VAL A 35 -20.13 -3.50 -7.34
N LEU A 36 -18.86 -3.86 -7.12
CA LEU A 36 -17.77 -2.86 -7.25
C LEU A 36 -16.72 -3.12 -8.32
N ILE A 37 -16.83 -4.21 -9.08
CA ILE A 37 -16.03 -4.37 -10.30
C ILE A 37 -16.96 -4.89 -11.37
N LYS A 38 -17.65 -3.98 -12.06
CA LYS A 38 -18.19 -4.28 -13.39
C LYS A 38 -16.95 -4.48 -14.27
N TRP A 39 -16.70 -5.73 -14.66
CA TRP A 39 -15.50 -6.22 -15.35
C TRP A 39 -15.29 -5.67 -16.77
N GLU A 40 -15.68 -4.42 -17.04
CA GLU A 40 -15.54 -3.80 -18.37
C GLU A 40 -14.75 -2.48 -18.38
N GLU A 41 -14.28 -1.99 -17.24
CA GLU A 41 -13.24 -0.96 -17.20
C GLU A 41 -12.17 -1.36 -16.17
N GLU A 42 -11.29 -2.28 -16.56
CA GLU A 42 -10.05 -2.63 -15.85
C GLU A 42 -9.07 -1.46 -15.89
N ASN A 43 -9.43 -0.33 -15.28
CA ASN A 43 -8.49 0.77 -15.08
C ASN A 43 -7.81 0.57 -13.71
N GLU A 44 -6.49 0.38 -13.73
CA GLU A 44 -5.64 0.32 -12.52
C GLU A 44 -5.95 1.49 -11.58
N ASP A 45 -6.18 2.68 -12.15
CA ASP A 45 -6.51 3.86 -11.37
C ASP A 45 -7.85 3.70 -10.61
N TYR A 46 -8.82 3.01 -11.20
CA TYR A 46 -10.07 2.72 -10.50
C TYR A 46 -9.84 1.77 -9.31
N LEU A 47 -9.06 0.72 -9.53
CA LEU A 47 -8.80 -0.31 -8.54
C LEU A 47 -8.04 0.22 -7.32
N PHE A 48 -7.08 1.12 -7.53
CA PHE A 48 -6.22 1.63 -6.47
C PHE A 48 -6.59 3.01 -5.93
N TYR A 49 -7.46 3.78 -6.58
CA TYR A 49 -7.77 5.16 -6.17
C TYR A 49 -9.26 5.50 -6.13
N ALA A 50 -10.09 4.95 -7.02
CA ALA A 50 -11.49 5.37 -7.16
C ALA A 50 -12.51 4.46 -6.47
N CYS A 51 -12.19 3.18 -6.26
CA CYS A 51 -13.09 2.24 -5.58
C CYS A 51 -13.45 2.74 -4.17
N SER A 52 -14.73 2.72 -3.80
CA SER A 52 -15.21 3.26 -2.51
C SER A 52 -14.52 2.60 -1.30
N CYS A 53 -14.34 1.28 -1.34
CA CYS A 53 -13.60 0.55 -0.30
C CYS A 53 -12.15 1.04 -0.17
N VAL A 54 -11.52 1.36 -1.30
CA VAL A 54 -10.13 1.81 -1.35
C VAL A 54 -10.01 3.27 -0.93
N GLN A 55 -10.96 4.11 -1.30
CA GLN A 55 -11.06 5.49 -0.79
C GLN A 55 -11.19 5.52 0.73
N THR A 56 -11.95 4.60 1.33
CA THR A 56 -12.02 4.48 2.79
C THR A 56 -10.66 4.13 3.40
N ILE A 57 -9.88 3.22 2.80
CA ILE A 57 -8.51 2.90 3.26
C ILE A 57 -7.62 4.15 3.18
N TRP A 58 -7.60 4.82 2.02
CA TRP A 58 -6.83 6.06 1.84
C TRP A 58 -7.22 7.14 2.84
N ASN A 59 -8.52 7.32 3.12
CA ASN A 59 -9.00 8.29 4.09
C ASN A 59 -8.53 7.97 5.51
N GLN A 60 -8.67 6.71 5.95
CA GLN A 60 -8.22 6.27 7.27
C GLN A 60 -6.71 6.44 7.44
N LEU A 61 -5.94 6.15 6.39
CA LEU A 61 -4.49 6.30 6.43
C LEU A 61 -4.03 7.75 6.32
N ARG A 62 -4.76 8.62 5.61
CA ARG A 62 -4.52 10.07 5.60
C ARG A 62 -4.77 10.72 6.96
N GLN A 63 -5.81 10.26 7.67
CA GLN A 63 -6.08 10.72 9.03
C GLN A 63 -4.97 10.31 9.99
N TRP A 64 -4.38 9.13 9.78
CA TRP A 64 -3.25 8.65 10.56
C TRP A 64 -1.93 9.31 10.17
N TRP A 65 -1.69 9.53 8.88
CA TRP A 65 -0.49 10.17 8.35
C TRP A 65 -0.85 11.27 7.34
N ASN A 66 -0.88 12.50 7.82
CA ASN A 66 -1.33 13.67 7.04
C ASN A 66 -0.44 14.03 5.84
N GLN A 67 0.74 13.41 5.71
CA GLN A 67 1.64 13.63 4.57
C GLN A 67 1.30 12.76 3.36
N ILE A 68 0.35 11.83 3.47
CA ILE A 68 -0.12 11.07 2.31
C ILE A 68 -0.82 12.05 1.34
N PRO A 69 -0.40 12.11 0.07
CA PRO A 69 -0.99 13.04 -0.89
C PRO A 69 -2.43 12.62 -1.26
N ILE A 70 -3.25 13.61 -1.63
CA ILE A 70 -4.53 13.36 -2.28
C ILE A 70 -4.24 13.15 -3.76
N VAL A 71 -4.36 11.90 -4.21
CA VAL A 71 -4.11 11.50 -5.59
C VAL A 71 -5.27 10.66 -6.12
N GLN A 72 -5.57 10.82 -7.39
CA GLN A 72 -6.66 10.11 -8.08
C GLN A 72 -6.15 9.08 -9.10
N ASN A 73 -4.84 9.09 -9.39
CA ASN A 73 -4.21 8.17 -10.32
C ASN A 73 -2.71 8.03 -10.04
N SER A 74 -2.14 7.01 -10.66
CA SER A 74 -0.70 6.69 -10.67
C SER A 74 0.17 7.88 -11.09
N ASN A 75 -0.22 8.63 -12.13
CA ASN A 75 0.55 9.78 -12.63
C ASN A 75 0.69 10.89 -11.60
N GLN A 76 -0.38 11.24 -10.88
CA GLN A 76 -0.33 12.24 -9.82
C GLN A 76 0.56 11.80 -8.66
N LEU A 77 0.49 10.53 -8.28
CA LEU A 77 1.35 9.96 -7.25
C LEU A 77 2.84 9.99 -7.64
N LEU A 78 3.15 9.58 -8.87
CA LEU A 78 4.53 9.61 -9.38
C LEU A 78 5.08 11.04 -9.44
N ARG A 79 4.26 12.02 -9.81
CA ARG A 79 4.65 13.44 -9.78
C ARG A 79 4.97 13.89 -8.36
N TYR A 80 4.13 13.56 -7.38
CA TYR A 80 4.38 13.88 -5.97
C TYR A 80 5.69 13.27 -5.45
N LEU A 81 5.94 11.99 -5.77
CA LEU A 81 7.16 11.30 -5.36
C LEU A 81 8.42 11.90 -6.03
N LYS A 82 8.31 12.40 -7.26
CA LYS A 82 9.41 13.07 -7.97
C LYS A 82 9.68 14.50 -7.47
N GLN A 83 8.63 15.26 -7.16
CA GLN A 83 8.73 16.69 -6.81
C GLN A 83 9.12 16.94 -5.34
N SER A 84 8.94 15.96 -4.47
CA SER A 84 9.37 16.05 -3.07
C SER A 84 10.90 16.02 -2.92
N LYS A 85 11.56 17.16 -3.13
CA LYS A 85 12.97 17.39 -2.78
C LYS A 85 13.06 17.97 -1.35
N GLY A 86 14.01 17.49 -0.53
CA GLY A 86 14.36 18.09 0.77
C GLY A 86 13.77 17.44 2.05
N LEU A 87 12.86 16.47 1.94
CA LEU A 87 12.19 15.83 3.09
C LEU A 87 12.66 14.38 3.33
N GLY A 88 13.98 14.13 3.31
CA GLY A 88 14.58 12.79 3.20
C GLY A 88 13.89 11.68 3.99
N THR A 89 13.85 11.79 5.32
CA THR A 89 13.28 10.76 6.20
C THR A 89 11.74 10.70 6.12
N MET A 90 11.05 11.84 6.14
CA MET A 90 9.59 11.88 6.02
C MET A 90 9.12 11.28 4.69
N LYS A 91 9.84 11.55 3.60
CA LYS A 91 9.59 10.98 2.28
C LYS A 91 9.79 9.47 2.28
N GLN A 92 10.80 8.95 2.98
CA GLN A 92 11.00 7.50 3.13
C GLN A 92 9.84 6.86 3.86
N VAL A 93 9.38 7.47 4.97
CA VAL A 93 8.20 7.01 5.72
C VAL A 93 6.94 7.05 4.85
N THR A 94 6.65 8.18 4.20
CA THR A 94 5.49 8.32 3.32
C THR A 94 5.56 7.33 2.15
N SER A 95 6.74 7.11 1.56
CA SER A 95 6.93 6.11 0.50
C SER A 95 6.66 4.70 1.02
N ALA A 96 7.16 4.34 2.20
CA ALA A 96 6.91 3.03 2.82
C ALA A 96 5.40 2.80 3.08
N ILE A 97 4.70 3.83 3.55
CA ILE A 97 3.24 3.80 3.72
C ILE A 97 2.54 3.56 2.37
N ILE A 98 2.90 4.34 1.35
CA ILE A 98 2.32 4.22 0.00
C ILE A 98 2.56 2.80 -0.56
N THR A 99 3.77 2.27 -0.44
CA THR A 99 4.10 0.91 -0.87
C THR A 99 3.26 -0.14 -0.12
N ALA A 100 3.12 -0.01 1.19
CA ALA A 100 2.29 -0.91 1.99
C ALA A 100 0.80 -0.84 1.57
N ILE A 101 0.29 0.35 1.25
CA ILE A 101 -1.08 0.54 0.72
C ILE A 101 -1.30 -0.30 -0.54
N PHE A 102 -0.43 -0.14 -1.55
CA PHE A 102 -0.56 -0.90 -2.79
C PHE A 102 -0.49 -2.41 -2.56
N TYR A 103 0.48 -2.84 -1.76
CA TYR A 103 0.66 -4.26 -1.45
C TYR A 103 -0.57 -4.87 -0.80
N HIS A 104 -1.12 -4.23 0.24
CA HIS A 104 -2.26 -4.77 0.97
C HIS A 104 -3.57 -4.68 0.21
N ILE A 105 -3.78 -3.63 -0.61
CA ILE A 105 -4.92 -3.57 -1.52
C ILE A 105 -4.85 -4.71 -2.53
N TRP A 106 -3.71 -4.87 -3.22
CA TRP A 106 -3.50 -5.95 -4.18
C TRP A 106 -3.67 -7.33 -3.52
N SER A 107 -3.10 -7.51 -2.33
CA SER A 107 -3.22 -8.74 -1.55
C SER A 107 -4.68 -9.04 -1.18
N ALA A 108 -5.45 -8.05 -0.72
CA ALA A 108 -6.86 -8.24 -0.39
C ALA A 108 -7.71 -8.62 -1.60
N ILE A 109 -7.43 -8.01 -2.76
CA ILE A 109 -8.07 -8.35 -4.04
C ILE A 109 -7.76 -9.80 -4.42
N ASN A 110 -6.50 -10.22 -4.30
CA ASN A 110 -6.07 -11.58 -4.63
C ASN A 110 -6.60 -12.63 -3.65
N HIS A 111 -6.61 -12.35 -2.35
CA HIS A 111 -7.21 -13.24 -1.35
C HIS A 111 -8.67 -13.53 -1.68
N ARG A 112 -9.39 -12.53 -2.17
CA ARG A 112 -10.74 -12.74 -2.65
C ARG A 112 -10.81 -13.58 -3.93
N ILE A 113 -10.03 -13.21 -4.95
CA ILE A 113 -10.12 -13.85 -6.27
C ILE A 113 -9.73 -15.33 -6.16
N PHE A 114 -8.63 -15.62 -5.46
CA PHE A 114 -8.02 -16.95 -5.45
C PHE A 114 -8.42 -17.77 -4.23
N LYS A 115 -8.61 -17.15 -3.05
CA LYS A 115 -8.90 -17.88 -1.80
C LYS A 115 -10.35 -17.74 -1.34
N LYS A 116 -11.19 -16.98 -2.05
CA LYS A 116 -12.57 -16.63 -1.67
C LYS A 116 -12.69 -16.07 -0.25
N GLN A 117 -11.59 -15.50 0.26
CA GLN A 117 -11.51 -14.90 1.59
C GLN A 117 -11.65 -13.39 1.45
N GLN A 118 -12.51 -12.80 2.27
CA GLN A 118 -12.72 -11.35 2.27
C GLN A 118 -11.96 -10.72 3.43
N ILE A 119 -11.04 -9.82 3.08
CA ILE A 119 -10.40 -8.91 4.05
C ILE A 119 -11.19 -7.61 4.02
N THR A 120 -11.64 -7.17 5.18
CA THR A 120 -12.41 -5.92 5.30
C THR A 120 -11.51 -4.70 5.15
N THR A 121 -12.08 -3.58 4.71
CA THR A 121 -11.40 -2.27 4.63
C THR A 121 -10.65 -1.91 5.93
N CYS A 122 -11.29 -2.09 7.08
CA CYS A 122 -10.69 -1.78 8.38
C CYS A 122 -9.51 -2.69 8.70
N GLN A 123 -9.62 -3.99 8.41
CA GLN A 123 -8.51 -4.94 8.58
C GLN A 123 -7.34 -4.59 7.67
N THR A 124 -7.59 -4.24 6.40
CA THR A 124 -6.54 -3.83 5.46
C THR A 124 -5.80 -2.58 5.97
N ALA A 125 -6.53 -1.57 6.45
CA ALA A 125 -5.91 -0.37 7.04
C ALA A 125 -5.08 -0.71 8.29
N HIS A 126 -5.54 -1.62 9.13
CA HIS A 126 -4.80 -2.07 10.32
C HIS A 126 -3.50 -2.78 9.93
N LEU A 127 -3.56 -3.72 8.97
CA LEU A 127 -2.39 -4.43 8.45
C LEU A 127 -1.34 -3.49 7.87
N ILE A 128 -1.79 -2.44 7.15
CA ILE A 128 -0.89 -1.41 6.62
C ILE A 128 -0.19 -0.66 7.75
N LYS A 129 -0.93 -0.21 8.78
CA LYS A 129 -0.36 0.49 9.94
C LYS A 129 0.66 -0.38 10.68
N ASP A 130 0.31 -1.64 10.92
CA ASP A 130 1.16 -2.57 11.67
C ASP A 130 2.45 -2.91 10.91
N GLN A 131 2.37 -3.12 9.59
CA GLN A 131 3.55 -3.31 8.75
C GLN A 131 4.46 -2.07 8.77
N VAL A 132 3.89 -0.88 8.58
CA VAL A 132 4.66 0.37 8.56
C VAL A 132 5.32 0.63 9.91
N ARG A 133 4.60 0.46 11.03
CA ARG A 133 5.16 0.58 12.38
C ARG A 133 6.33 -0.37 12.58
N SER A 134 6.17 -1.63 12.20
CA SER A 134 7.21 -2.64 12.33
C SER A 134 8.48 -2.26 11.54
N ILE A 135 8.32 -1.83 10.29
CA ILE A 135 9.43 -1.39 9.43
C ILE A 135 10.14 -0.17 10.04
N ILE A 136 9.38 0.84 10.50
CA ILE A 136 9.98 2.09 10.99
C ILE A 136 10.65 1.90 12.35
N LEU A 137 10.07 1.10 13.25
CA LEU A 137 10.69 0.75 14.52
C LEU A 137 12.00 -0.02 14.31
N LEU A 138 12.04 -0.95 13.34
CA LEU A 138 13.26 -1.66 12.96
C LEU A 138 14.32 -0.68 12.43
N LEU A 139 13.96 0.16 11.46
CA LEU A 139 14.87 1.16 10.89
C LEU A 139 15.37 2.16 11.93
N ASN A 140 14.51 2.53 12.88
CA ASN A 140 14.88 3.40 13.99
C ASN A 140 15.88 2.75 14.94
N THR A 141 15.69 1.47 15.25
CA THR A 141 16.63 0.69 16.08
C THR A 141 18.02 0.64 15.42
N CYS A 142 18.09 0.57 14.10
CA CYS A 142 19.34 0.52 13.35
C CYS A 142 20.02 1.89 13.15
N SER A 143 19.26 2.98 12.96
CA SER A 143 19.82 4.27 12.52
C SER A 143 19.50 5.48 13.41
N LYS A 144 18.59 5.38 14.39
CA LYS A 144 18.05 6.48 15.23
C LYS A 144 17.46 7.69 14.48
N LYS A 145 17.54 7.72 13.14
CA LYS A 145 17.07 8.80 12.26
C LYS A 145 15.56 8.98 12.23
N PHE A 146 14.81 8.00 12.74
CA PHE A 146 13.35 7.96 12.66
C PHE A 146 12.66 8.30 13.99
N ASN A 147 13.40 8.58 15.06
CA ASN A 147 12.86 8.85 16.41
C ASN A 147 11.71 9.87 16.40
N SER A 148 11.87 10.98 15.68
CA SER A 148 10.86 12.05 15.60
C SER A 148 9.55 11.63 14.93
N TYR A 149 9.52 10.49 14.24
CA TYR A 149 8.34 9.97 13.55
C TYR A 149 7.71 8.80 14.29
N VAL A 150 8.41 8.17 15.24
CA VAL A 150 7.88 7.06 16.05
C VAL A 150 6.65 7.53 16.82
N ASP A 151 6.72 8.69 17.47
CA ASP A 151 5.59 9.23 18.25
C ASP A 151 4.35 9.48 17.38
N SER A 152 4.54 10.02 16.17
CA SER A 152 3.47 10.25 15.19
C SER A 152 2.85 8.96 14.64
N LEU A 153 3.59 7.84 14.67
CA LEU A 153 3.11 6.53 14.18
C LEU A 153 2.41 5.72 15.28
N LEU A 154 2.77 5.96 16.55
CA LEU A 154 2.24 5.25 17.72
C LEU A 154 0.94 5.86 18.26
N ASN A 155 0.68 7.14 18.00
CA ASN A 155 -0.66 7.74 18.16
C ASN A 155 -1.67 7.18 17.14
#